data_AF-A0A972J6N6-F1
#
_entry.id   AF-A0A972J6N6-F1
#
_cell.length_a   1.000
_cell.length_b   1.000
_cell.length_c   1.000
_cell.angle_alpha   90.00
_cell.angle_beta   90.00
_cell.angle_gamma   90.00
#
_symmetry.space_group_name_H-M   'P 1'
#
loop_
_entity.id
_entity.type
_entity.pdbx_description
1 polymer ?
#
loop_
_entity_poly.entity_id
_entity_poly.type
_entity_poly.pdbx_seq_one_letter_code
_entity_poly.pdbx_strand_id
1 'polypeptide(L)'
;MAARGQAGIPLSEMVAVLVLLSRDPDPEIRAAAMHGLTGLPSESLVAICSSPDTHPRILEILAKLHFRNSAASLAIVANPSADESVRSFLAEKGAFPAGEAPEDPVIGMTRGASPDGDALSAADTAAEGCGEPLEEEEEFKSKYQLTQEMGISEKIKMAMTGDKEWRMLLIKDTNKLVSGAVIKNPRLTEAEVLFIAKSPVNNDDIIRDICVNKEWTKNYQIRKSLVENAKTPLHHALRFLATLTEKDLATFAKSKNISSVIATQARRLLLNKKKEK
;
A
#
# COMPACT_ATOMS: atom_id res chain seq x y z
N MET A 1 25.41 -18.53 -36.51
CA MET A 1 24.81 -17.18 -36.65
C MET A 1 23.34 -17.30 -36.25
N ALA A 2 22.98 -16.71 -35.12
CA ALA A 2 21.69 -16.91 -34.47
C ALA A 2 20.55 -16.12 -35.15
N ALA A 3 19.50 -16.87 -35.50
CA ALA A 3 18.09 -16.52 -35.63
C ALA A 3 17.71 -15.04 -35.80
N ARG A 4 17.59 -14.63 -37.07
CA ARG A 4 16.58 -13.63 -37.47
C ARG A 4 15.20 -14.28 -37.35
N GLY A 5 14.49 -13.96 -36.27
CA GLY A 5 13.07 -14.29 -36.08
C GLY A 5 12.24 -13.03 -36.00
N GLN A 6 12.01 -12.36 -37.14
CA GLN A 6 10.91 -11.41 -37.29
C GLN A 6 9.59 -12.20 -37.29
N ALA A 7 9.15 -12.64 -36.12
CA ALA A 7 7.72 -12.84 -35.90
C ALA A 7 7.22 -11.49 -35.41
N GLY A 8 6.54 -10.75 -36.29
CA GLY A 8 5.85 -9.53 -35.89
C GLY A 8 4.90 -9.89 -34.76
N ILE A 9 5.25 -9.50 -33.54
CA ILE A 9 4.41 -9.74 -32.36
C ILE A 9 3.04 -9.15 -32.70
N PRO A 10 1.94 -9.93 -32.60
CA PRO A 10 0.63 -9.40 -32.87
C PRO A 10 0.37 -8.20 -31.95
N LEU A 11 -0.28 -7.16 -32.47
CA LEU A 11 -0.44 -5.89 -31.75
C LEU A 11 -1.07 -6.08 -30.35
N SER A 12 -1.91 -7.10 -30.18
CA SER A 12 -2.50 -7.50 -28.89
C SER A 12 -1.45 -7.97 -27.87
N GLU A 13 -0.50 -8.82 -28.27
CA GLU A 13 0.59 -9.31 -27.41
C GLU A 13 1.60 -8.19 -27.10
N MET A 14 1.88 -7.34 -28.08
CA MET A 14 2.79 -6.20 -27.88
C MET A 14 2.24 -5.24 -26.82
N VAL A 15 0.95 -4.94 -26.84
CA VAL A 15 0.32 -4.07 -25.83
C VAL A 15 0.24 -4.75 -24.47
N ALA A 16 -0.01 -6.07 -24.41
CA ALA A 16 0.07 -6.80 -23.16
C ALA A 16 1.46 -6.72 -22.51
N VAL A 17 2.52 -6.85 -23.33
CA VAL A 17 3.91 -6.69 -22.87
C VAL A 17 4.18 -5.27 -22.38
N LEU A 18 3.74 -4.23 -23.10
CA LEU A 18 3.90 -2.85 -22.67
C LEU A 18 3.14 -2.55 -21.36
N VAL A 19 1.96 -3.13 -21.18
CA VAL A 19 1.18 -3.04 -19.93
C VAL A 19 1.88 -3.76 -18.77
N LEU A 20 2.60 -4.84 -19.03
CA LEU A 20 3.39 -5.52 -18.02
C LEU A 20 4.63 -4.69 -17.63
N LEU A 21 5.34 -4.16 -18.63
CA LEU A 21 6.54 -3.34 -18.45
C LEU A 21 6.26 -1.98 -17.81
N SER A 22 5.03 -1.45 -17.92
CA SER A 22 4.64 -0.24 -17.18
C SER A 22 4.59 -0.43 -15.66
N ARG A 23 4.66 -1.68 -15.18
CA ARG A 23 4.78 -2.02 -13.75
C ARG A 23 6.18 -2.46 -13.33
N ASP A 24 7.16 -2.32 -14.22
CA ASP A 24 8.52 -2.72 -13.92
C ASP A 24 9.12 -1.86 -12.78
N PRO A 25 9.91 -2.46 -11.85
CA PRO A 25 10.60 -1.72 -10.81
C PRO A 25 11.58 -0.69 -11.37
N ASP A 26 12.15 -0.92 -12.56
CA ASP A 26 13.07 0.01 -13.20
C ASP A 26 12.32 1.23 -13.78
N PRO A 27 12.65 2.46 -13.32
CA PRO A 27 11.99 3.67 -13.80
C PRO A 27 12.22 3.94 -15.30
N GLU A 28 13.34 3.52 -15.88
CA GLU A 28 13.65 3.75 -17.30
C GLU A 28 12.78 2.85 -18.19
N ILE A 29 12.65 1.58 -17.81
CA ILE A 29 11.81 0.59 -18.50
C ILE A 29 10.34 1.00 -18.42
N ARG A 30 9.88 1.43 -17.24
CA ARG A 30 8.52 1.92 -17.03
C ARG A 30 8.22 3.14 -17.89
N ALA A 31 9.12 4.12 -17.93
CA ALA A 31 8.96 5.33 -18.73
C ALA A 31 8.89 5.01 -20.23
N ALA A 32 9.76 4.11 -20.73
CA ALA A 32 9.75 3.67 -22.12
C ALA A 32 8.46 2.93 -22.48
N ALA A 33 7.97 2.07 -21.59
CA ALA A 33 6.71 1.34 -21.78
C ALA A 33 5.49 2.27 -21.80
N MET A 34 5.44 3.24 -20.87
CA MET A 34 4.39 4.25 -20.83
C MET A 34 4.38 5.12 -22.09
N HIS A 35 5.55 5.59 -22.53
CA HIS A 35 5.68 6.36 -23.78
C HIS A 35 5.18 5.56 -24.99
N GLY A 36 5.46 4.25 -25.02
CA GLY A 36 4.93 3.34 -26.03
C GLY A 36 3.40 3.24 -26.01
N LEU A 37 2.80 3.12 -24.83
CA LEU A 37 1.34 3.04 -24.67
C LEU A 37 0.62 4.36 -25.02
N THR A 38 1.19 5.51 -24.67
CA THR A 38 0.63 6.83 -25.02
C THR A 38 0.82 7.17 -26.50
N GLY A 39 1.89 6.65 -27.12
CA GLY A 39 2.23 6.90 -28.53
C GLY A 39 1.56 5.96 -29.53
N LEU A 40 0.61 5.11 -29.10
CA LEU A 40 -0.07 4.19 -30.00
C LEU A 40 -0.95 4.94 -31.02
N PRO A 41 -0.88 4.58 -32.31
CA PRO A 41 -1.73 5.19 -33.33
C PRO A 41 -3.19 4.79 -33.13
N SER A 42 -4.11 5.68 -33.53
CA SER A 42 -5.55 5.52 -33.31
C SER A 42 -6.13 4.25 -33.94
N GLU A 43 -5.61 3.83 -35.11
CA GLU A 43 -6.03 2.60 -35.80
C GLU A 43 -5.72 1.35 -34.99
N SER A 44 -4.52 1.29 -34.41
CA SER A 44 -4.09 0.19 -33.55
C SER A 44 -4.88 0.13 -32.25
N LEU A 45 -5.22 1.29 -31.67
CA LEU A 45 -6.04 1.37 -30.46
C LEU A 45 -7.44 0.80 -30.69
N VAL A 46 -8.12 1.20 -31.76
CA VAL A 46 -9.47 0.71 -32.09
C VAL A 46 -9.43 -0.79 -32.38
N ALA A 47 -8.40 -1.28 -33.08
CA ALA A 47 -8.25 -2.71 -33.37
C ALA A 47 -8.11 -3.57 -32.10
N ILE A 48 -7.33 -3.10 -31.12
CA ILE A 48 -7.10 -3.80 -29.84
C ILE A 48 -8.30 -3.68 -28.90
N CYS A 49 -8.98 -2.53 -28.91
CA CYS A 49 -10.16 -2.31 -28.08
C CYS A 49 -11.37 -3.08 -28.62
N SER A 50 -11.45 -3.32 -29.92
CA SER A 50 -12.53 -4.10 -30.56
C SER A 50 -12.33 -5.61 -30.45
N SER A 51 -11.13 -6.11 -30.13
CA SER A 51 -10.91 -7.56 -30.04
C SER A 51 -11.51 -8.16 -28.76
N PRO A 52 -12.30 -9.24 -28.88
CA PRO A 52 -13.00 -9.85 -27.74
C PRO A 52 -12.04 -10.53 -26.74
N ASP A 53 -10.87 -10.96 -27.22
CA ASP A 53 -9.85 -11.65 -26.41
C ASP A 53 -8.95 -10.69 -25.59
N THR A 54 -9.21 -9.38 -25.65
CA THR A 54 -8.44 -8.40 -24.89
C THR A 54 -8.78 -8.48 -23.41
N HIS A 55 -7.75 -8.67 -22.57
CA HIS A 55 -7.93 -8.80 -21.13
C HIS A 55 -8.53 -7.51 -20.51
N PRO A 56 -9.48 -7.60 -19.55
CA PRO A 56 -10.17 -6.44 -18.96
C PRO A 56 -9.21 -5.36 -18.42
N ARG A 57 -8.12 -5.79 -17.76
CA ARG A 57 -7.08 -4.88 -17.24
C ARG A 57 -6.35 -4.06 -18.32
N ILE A 58 -6.23 -4.58 -19.55
CA ILE A 58 -5.62 -3.84 -20.67
C ILE A 58 -6.60 -2.76 -21.13
N LEU A 59 -7.89 -3.10 -21.24
CA LEU A 59 -8.95 -2.15 -21.60
C LEU A 59 -9.07 -1.02 -20.58
N GLU A 60 -8.93 -1.32 -19.28
CA GLU A 60 -8.92 -0.30 -18.21
C GLU A 60 -7.76 0.70 -18.40
N ILE A 61 -6.55 0.20 -18.65
CA ILE A 61 -5.37 1.06 -18.83
C ILE A 61 -5.49 1.89 -20.11
N LEU A 62 -5.97 1.29 -21.21
CA LEU A 62 -6.19 2.01 -22.45
C LEU A 62 -7.31 3.05 -22.32
N ALA A 63 -8.38 2.75 -21.58
CA ALA A 63 -9.43 3.72 -21.27
C ALA A 63 -8.88 4.92 -20.49
N LYS A 64 -8.07 4.68 -19.46
CA LYS A 64 -7.44 5.75 -18.66
C LYS A 64 -6.45 6.59 -19.45
N LEU A 65 -5.68 5.99 -20.35
CA LEU A 65 -4.68 6.69 -21.16
C LEU A 65 -5.29 7.43 -22.36
N HIS A 66 -6.33 6.86 -22.98
CA HIS A 66 -6.87 7.33 -24.26
C HIS A 66 -8.36 7.71 -24.20
N PHE A 67 -8.91 8.06 -23.02
CA PHE A 67 -10.32 8.50 -22.87
C PHE A 67 -10.71 9.67 -23.78
N ARG A 68 -9.74 10.49 -24.21
CA ARG A 68 -9.95 11.61 -25.15
C ARG A 68 -10.22 11.15 -26.58
N ASN A 69 -9.86 9.92 -26.94
CA ASN A 69 -10.09 9.38 -28.27
C ASN A 69 -11.47 8.71 -28.32
N SER A 70 -12.45 9.43 -28.89
CA SER A 70 -13.84 8.98 -28.98
C SER A 70 -14.01 7.64 -29.69
N ALA A 71 -13.14 7.30 -30.64
CA ALA A 71 -13.21 6.02 -31.35
C ALA A 71 -12.75 4.85 -30.47
N ALA A 72 -11.69 5.06 -29.68
CA ALA A 72 -11.18 4.04 -28.76
C ALA A 72 -12.15 3.80 -27.59
N SER A 73 -12.70 4.87 -27.01
CA SER A 73 -13.68 4.76 -25.91
C SER A 73 -14.94 4.00 -26.34
N LEU A 74 -15.44 4.24 -27.56
CA LEU A 74 -16.60 3.50 -28.10
C LEU A 74 -16.28 2.02 -28.32
N ALA A 75 -15.09 1.72 -28.86
CA ALA A 75 -14.65 0.34 -29.04
C ALA A 75 -14.54 -0.40 -27.70
N ILE A 76 -14.07 0.27 -26.64
CA ILE A 76 -13.99 -0.31 -25.28
C ILE A 76 -15.38 -0.58 -24.71
N VAL A 77 -16.32 0.37 -24.82
CA VAL A 77 -17.69 0.19 -24.31
C VAL A 77 -18.41 -0.95 -25.03
N ALA A 78 -18.20 -1.10 -26.34
CA ALA A 78 -18.76 -2.17 -27.14
C ALA A 78 -18.13 -3.55 -26.85
N ASN A 79 -17.00 -3.62 -26.15
CA ASN A 79 -16.30 -4.87 -25.88
C ASN A 79 -16.99 -5.68 -24.75
N PRO A 80 -17.29 -6.98 -24.97
CA PRO A 80 -17.82 -7.86 -23.93
C PRO A 80 -16.92 -8.01 -22.70
N SER A 81 -15.60 -7.90 -22.88
CA SER A 81 -14.58 -8.07 -21.83
C SER A 81 -14.31 -6.80 -21.02
N ALA A 82 -15.04 -5.70 -21.28
CA ALA A 82 -14.90 -4.47 -20.52
C ALA A 82 -15.67 -4.54 -19.19
N ASP A 83 -14.95 -4.33 -18.08
CA ASP A 83 -15.54 -4.28 -16.75
C ASP A 83 -16.48 -3.07 -16.58
N GLU A 84 -17.50 -3.23 -15.73
CA GLU A 84 -18.50 -2.19 -15.45
C GLU A 84 -17.85 -0.88 -14.96
N SER A 85 -16.78 -0.98 -14.17
CA SER A 85 -16.00 0.16 -13.69
C SER A 85 -15.33 0.97 -14.81
N VAL A 86 -14.99 0.33 -15.93
CA VAL A 86 -14.40 1.01 -17.10
C VAL A 86 -15.48 1.71 -17.90
N ARG A 87 -16.66 1.10 -18.00
CA ARG A 87 -17.82 1.68 -18.68
C ARG A 87 -18.35 2.90 -17.95
N SER A 88 -18.46 2.83 -16.62
CA SER A 88 -18.85 3.97 -15.80
C SER A 88 -17.83 5.11 -15.90
N PHE A 89 -16.53 4.80 -15.88
CA PHE A 89 -15.46 5.79 -16.05
C PHE A 89 -15.54 6.52 -17.40
N LEU A 90 -15.76 5.79 -18.51
CA LEU A 90 -15.91 6.40 -19.84
C LEU A 90 -17.23 7.17 -20.00
N ALA A 91 -18.31 6.71 -19.35
CA ALA A 91 -19.59 7.42 -19.32
C ALA A 91 -19.49 8.74 -18.56
N GLU A 92 -18.80 8.75 -17.41
CA GLU A 92 -18.56 9.93 -16.58
C GLU A 92 -17.67 10.95 -17.30
N LYS A 93 -16.65 10.49 -18.05
CA LYS A 93 -15.75 11.35 -18.82
C LYS A 93 -16.31 11.82 -20.17
N GLY A 94 -17.54 11.45 -20.52
CA GLY A 94 -18.30 12.07 -21.63
C GLY A 94 -17.98 11.54 -23.03
N ALA A 95 -17.73 10.23 -23.20
CA ALA A 95 -17.49 9.63 -24.50
C ALA A 95 -18.78 9.20 -25.24
N PHE A 96 -19.56 10.16 -25.75
CA PHE A 96 -20.59 9.92 -26.78
C PHE A 96 -20.15 10.51 -28.14
N PRO A 97 -20.49 9.88 -29.28
CA PRO A 97 -20.03 10.33 -30.59
C PRO A 97 -20.71 11.64 -31.00
N ALA A 98 -19.90 12.63 -31.36
CA ALA A 98 -20.34 13.69 -32.24
C ALA A 98 -20.44 13.12 -33.67
N GLY A 99 -21.67 12.92 -34.16
CA GLY A 99 -21.99 12.93 -35.60
C GLY A 99 -22.34 11.60 -36.25
N GLU A 100 -23.64 11.34 -36.39
CA GLU A 100 -24.27 11.04 -37.69
C GLU A 100 -25.79 11.32 -37.57
N ALA A 101 -26.26 12.33 -38.32
CA ALA A 101 -27.68 12.51 -38.62
C ALA A 101 -28.14 11.38 -39.57
N PRO A 102 -29.45 11.21 -39.83
CA PRO A 102 -29.94 11.86 -41.05
C PRO A 102 -31.44 12.28 -41.04
N GLU A 103 -31.69 13.35 -41.83
CA GLU A 103 -32.91 13.73 -42.58
C GLU A 103 -34.14 14.32 -41.85
N ASP A 104 -34.31 15.65 -42.01
CA ASP A 104 -35.61 16.35 -41.97
C ASP A 104 -36.61 15.76 -42.99
N PRO A 105 -37.94 15.97 -42.83
CA PRO A 105 -38.53 17.15 -43.46
C PRO A 105 -39.61 17.89 -42.64
N VAL A 106 -39.48 19.23 -42.62
CA VAL A 106 -40.54 20.28 -42.79
C VAL A 106 -41.63 20.30 -41.69
N ILE A 107 -41.88 21.41 -40.97
CA ILE A 107 -42.72 22.59 -41.30
C ILE A 107 -42.62 23.44 -40.01
N GLY A 108 -42.19 24.69 -39.95
CA GLY A 108 -42.76 25.87 -40.60
C GLY A 108 -42.94 26.99 -39.55
N MET A 109 -42.28 28.13 -39.82
CA MET A 109 -42.82 29.48 -39.67
C MET A 109 -43.26 30.04 -38.28
N THR A 110 -42.43 30.97 -37.82
CA THR A 110 -42.74 32.39 -37.49
C THR A 110 -43.48 32.81 -36.20
N ARG A 111 -42.82 33.79 -35.55
CA ARG A 111 -43.29 35.09 -35.00
C ARG A 111 -43.93 35.20 -33.61
N GLY A 112 -43.41 36.20 -32.88
CA GLY A 112 -44.13 37.06 -31.92
C GLY A 112 -43.39 37.16 -30.58
N ALA A 113 -42.58 38.21 -30.34
CA ALA A 113 -42.96 39.42 -29.57
C ALA A 113 -43.16 39.10 -28.06
N SER A 114 -42.52 39.71 -27.06
CA SER A 114 -41.99 41.08 -26.88
C SER A 114 -41.10 41.13 -25.59
N PRO A 115 -40.50 42.29 -25.23
CA PRO A 115 -39.26 42.40 -24.46
C PRO A 115 -39.39 42.98 -23.02
N ASP A 116 -38.23 43.08 -22.37
CA ASP A 116 -37.78 43.99 -21.30
C ASP A 116 -38.31 43.84 -19.86
N GLY A 117 -37.35 43.84 -18.92
CA GLY A 117 -37.56 43.82 -17.47
C GLY A 117 -36.24 43.89 -16.70
N ASP A 118 -35.80 45.12 -16.48
CA ASP A 118 -34.56 45.60 -15.84
C ASP A 118 -34.30 45.15 -14.38
N ALA A 119 -33.00 44.93 -14.10
CA ALA A 119 -32.18 45.56 -13.05
C ALA A 119 -32.20 45.13 -11.55
N LEU A 120 -30.95 45.03 -11.03
CA LEU A 120 -30.43 45.27 -9.66
C LEU A 120 -30.67 44.17 -8.60
N SER A 121 -29.82 43.90 -7.60
CA SER A 121 -28.41 44.19 -7.24
C SER A 121 -28.20 43.62 -5.81
N ALA A 122 -26.97 43.18 -5.51
CA ALA A 122 -26.34 43.07 -4.19
C ALA A 122 -26.76 41.95 -3.21
N ALA A 123 -25.81 41.05 -2.89
CA ALA A 123 -25.06 41.11 -1.63
C ALA A 123 -24.14 39.89 -1.45
N ASP A 124 -22.90 40.18 -1.05
CA ASP A 124 -21.89 39.36 -0.36
C ASP A 124 -22.15 37.86 -0.13
N THR A 125 -21.26 37.03 -0.70
CA THR A 125 -20.53 36.05 0.13
C THR A 125 -19.15 35.77 -0.46
N ALA A 126 -18.11 36.20 0.25
CA ALA A 126 -16.79 35.60 0.13
C ALA A 126 -16.89 34.15 0.60
N ALA A 127 -17.01 33.21 -0.35
CA ALA A 127 -16.79 31.81 -0.11
C ALA A 127 -15.41 31.48 -0.68
N GLU A 128 -14.46 31.22 0.23
CA GLU A 128 -13.27 30.45 -0.08
C GLU A 128 -13.71 29.25 -0.94
N GLY A 129 -13.19 29.19 -2.17
CA GLY A 129 -13.26 27.96 -2.94
C GLY A 129 -12.47 26.92 -2.16
N CYS A 130 -13.17 26.13 -1.36
CA CYS A 130 -12.78 24.77 -1.03
C CYS A 130 -12.57 24.07 -2.38
N GLY A 131 -11.34 24.15 -2.88
CA GLY A 131 -10.84 23.19 -3.84
C GLY A 131 -10.92 21.86 -3.13
N GLU A 132 -11.97 21.09 -3.45
CA GLU A 132 -11.95 19.65 -3.24
C GLU A 132 -10.61 19.17 -3.81
N PRO A 133 -9.72 18.57 -3.00
CA PRO A 133 -8.65 17.79 -3.58
C PRO A 133 -9.36 16.68 -4.32
N LEU A 134 -9.38 16.80 -5.64
CA LEU A 134 -9.65 15.71 -6.56
C LEU A 134 -8.97 14.48 -5.98
N GLU A 135 -9.78 13.49 -5.60
CA GLU A 135 -9.32 12.22 -5.08
C GLU A 135 -8.29 11.68 -6.08
N GLU A 136 -7.02 11.88 -5.73
CA GLU A 136 -5.89 11.36 -6.48
C GLU A 136 -6.13 9.87 -6.58
N GLU A 137 -6.23 9.38 -7.82
CA GLU A 137 -6.31 7.96 -8.14
C GLU A 137 -5.41 7.23 -7.15
N GLU A 138 -6.01 6.44 -6.24
CA GLU A 138 -5.23 5.65 -5.28
C GLU A 138 -4.42 4.63 -6.07
N GLU A 139 -3.27 5.10 -6.55
CA GLU A 139 -2.11 4.33 -6.89
C GLU A 139 -2.00 3.32 -5.76
N PHE A 140 -2.07 2.03 -6.09
CA PHE A 140 -1.84 0.94 -5.14
C PHE A 140 -0.38 1.02 -4.67
N LYS A 141 -0.05 2.06 -3.92
CA LYS A 141 1.24 2.22 -3.27
C LYS A 141 1.29 1.11 -2.26
N SER A 142 2.38 0.35 -2.31
CA SER A 142 2.65 -0.62 -1.27
C SER A 142 2.61 0.12 0.08
N LYS A 143 2.05 -0.49 1.14
CA LYS A 143 1.99 0.14 2.47
C LYS A 143 3.36 0.66 2.92
N TYR A 144 4.44 0.02 2.46
CA TYR A 144 5.81 0.51 2.58
C TYR A 144 6.03 1.90 1.97
N GLN A 145 5.62 2.11 0.72
CA GLN A 145 5.72 3.40 0.05
C GLN A 145 4.86 4.46 0.74
N LEU A 146 3.64 4.11 1.15
CA LEU A 146 2.78 5.04 1.87
C LEU A 146 3.40 5.48 3.21
N THR A 147 4.11 4.59 3.93
CA THR A 147 4.89 5.04 5.11
C THR A 147 6.04 5.99 4.80
N GLN A 148 6.57 6.02 3.59
CA GLN A 148 7.62 6.99 3.23
C GLN A 148 7.03 8.37 2.94
N GLU A 149 5.80 8.41 2.41
CA GLU A 149 5.11 9.66 2.06
C GLU A 149 4.43 10.31 3.27
N MET A 150 3.87 9.51 4.18
CA MET A 150 3.15 10.02 5.35
C MET A 150 4.06 10.76 6.35
N GLY A 151 3.53 11.85 6.92
CA GLY A 151 4.17 12.60 8.00
C GLY A 151 4.19 11.84 9.34
N ILE A 152 5.03 12.27 10.29
CA ILE A 152 5.21 11.61 11.60
C ILE A 152 3.89 11.47 12.37
N SER A 153 3.07 12.53 12.38
CA SER A 153 1.78 12.53 13.09
C SER A 153 0.79 11.52 12.52
N GLU A 154 0.80 11.34 11.21
CA GLU A 154 -0.06 10.38 10.52
C GLU A 154 0.40 8.95 10.76
N LYS A 155 1.71 8.71 10.73
CA LYS A 155 2.31 7.44 11.14
C LYS A 155 1.92 7.06 12.57
N ILE A 156 1.89 8.01 13.50
CA ILE A 156 1.46 7.75 14.88
C ILE A 156 -0.03 7.36 14.93
N LYS A 157 -0.89 8.03 14.16
CA LYS A 157 -2.31 7.64 14.04
C LYS A 157 -2.44 6.22 13.48
N MET A 158 -1.77 5.94 12.37
CA MET A 158 -1.77 4.62 11.73
C MET A 158 -1.15 3.53 12.63
N ALA A 159 -0.17 3.86 13.46
CA ALA A 159 0.37 2.94 14.46
C ALA A 159 -0.67 2.52 15.51
N MET A 160 -1.61 3.42 15.83
CA MET A 160 -2.67 3.18 16.82
C MET A 160 -3.92 2.53 16.24
N THR A 161 -4.32 2.90 15.02
CA THR A 161 -5.57 2.41 14.41
C THR A 161 -5.35 1.31 13.38
N GLY A 162 -4.15 1.22 12.81
CA GLY A 162 -3.85 0.40 11.65
C GLY A 162 -3.80 -1.11 11.91
N ASP A 163 -3.87 -1.84 10.81
CA ASP A 163 -3.78 -3.29 10.75
C ASP A 163 -2.42 -3.84 11.18
N LYS A 164 -2.33 -5.17 11.28
CA LYS A 164 -1.10 -5.90 11.59
C LYS A 164 0.09 -5.47 10.73
N GLU A 165 -0.13 -5.25 9.43
CA GLU A 165 0.94 -4.86 8.50
C GLU A 165 1.50 -3.47 8.80
N TRP A 166 0.62 -2.51 9.11
CA TRP A 166 1.04 -1.18 9.55
C TRP A 166 1.88 -1.24 10.82
N ARG A 167 1.47 -2.05 11.80
CA ARG A 167 2.26 -2.24 13.04
C ARG A 167 3.63 -2.88 12.78
N MET A 168 3.69 -3.91 11.95
CA MET A 168 4.95 -4.59 11.61
C MET A 168 5.92 -3.72 10.82
N LEU A 169 5.40 -2.77 10.06
CA LEU A 169 6.20 -1.81 9.31
C LEU A 169 6.67 -0.66 10.20
N LEU A 170 5.75 -0.01 10.94
CA LEU A 170 6.01 1.16 11.77
C LEU A 170 6.86 0.85 13.01
N ILE A 171 6.92 -0.41 13.47
CA ILE A 171 7.82 -0.79 14.58
C ILE A 171 9.30 -0.64 14.20
N LYS A 172 9.64 -0.73 12.91
CA LYS A 172 10.99 -0.57 12.37
C LYS A 172 11.29 0.86 11.92
N ASP A 173 10.34 1.79 12.11
CA ASP A 173 10.53 3.19 11.73
C ASP A 173 11.73 3.79 12.49
N THR A 174 12.43 4.71 11.83
CA THR A 174 13.57 5.44 12.40
C THR A 174 13.13 6.31 13.58
N ASN A 175 11.90 6.81 13.58
CA ASN A 175 11.39 7.65 14.65
C ASN A 175 10.87 6.83 15.85
N LYS A 176 11.51 7.06 17.01
CA LYS A 176 11.18 6.40 18.28
C LYS A 176 9.74 6.63 18.74
N LEU A 177 9.16 7.80 18.46
CA LEU A 177 7.78 8.12 18.85
C LEU A 177 6.77 7.24 18.10
N VAL A 178 7.03 6.99 16.81
CA VAL A 178 6.19 6.13 15.97
C VAL A 178 6.25 4.69 16.47
N SER A 179 7.46 4.14 16.67
CA SER A 179 7.61 2.77 17.16
C SER A 179 7.02 2.60 18.57
N GLY A 180 7.15 3.62 19.43
CA GLY A 180 6.54 3.63 20.76
C GLY A 180 5.01 3.66 20.72
N ALA A 181 4.42 4.34 19.74
CA ALA A 181 2.97 4.34 19.54
C ALA A 181 2.44 2.95 19.17
N VAL A 182 3.17 2.19 18.33
CA VAL A 182 2.78 0.82 17.95
C VAL A 182 2.64 -0.09 19.18
N ILE A 183 3.54 0.04 20.16
CA ILE A 183 3.54 -0.79 21.38
C ILE A 183 2.38 -0.44 22.31
N LYS A 184 1.94 0.81 22.32
CA LYS A 184 0.79 1.28 23.11
C LYS A 184 -0.56 0.92 22.49
N ASN A 185 -0.57 0.34 21.30
CA ASN A 185 -1.80 -0.05 20.62
C ASN A 185 -2.50 -1.22 21.36
N PRO A 186 -3.79 -1.07 21.74
CA PRO A 186 -4.53 -2.13 22.43
C PRO A 186 -4.78 -3.39 21.58
N ARG A 187 -4.64 -3.30 20.26
CA ARG A 187 -4.82 -4.43 19.32
C ARG A 187 -3.55 -5.25 19.10
N LEU A 188 -2.45 -4.89 19.76
CA LEU A 188 -1.17 -5.60 19.61
C LEU A 188 -1.26 -7.01 20.20
N THR A 189 -0.94 -8.02 19.39
CA THR A 189 -1.05 -9.42 19.81
C THR A 189 0.25 -9.94 20.44
N GLU A 190 0.15 -10.94 21.33
CA GLU A 190 1.35 -11.56 21.94
C GLU A 190 2.31 -12.17 20.92
N ALA A 191 1.79 -12.68 19.79
CA ALA A 191 2.60 -13.24 18.72
C ALA A 191 3.44 -12.16 18.01
N GLU A 192 2.88 -10.96 17.82
CA GLU A 192 3.62 -9.80 17.30
C GLU A 192 4.69 -9.36 18.30
N VAL A 193 4.37 -9.29 19.59
CA VAL A 193 5.33 -8.95 20.65
C VAL A 193 6.48 -9.94 20.71
N LEU A 194 6.22 -11.24 20.55
CA LEU A 194 7.25 -12.27 20.50
C LEU A 194 8.20 -12.07 19.31
N PHE A 195 7.67 -11.71 18.14
CA PHE A 195 8.47 -11.38 16.98
C PHE A 195 9.35 -10.14 17.23
N ILE A 196 8.79 -9.10 17.86
CA ILE A 196 9.50 -7.89 18.25
C ILE A 196 10.60 -8.20 19.28
N ALA A 197 10.33 -9.00 20.31
CA ALA A 197 11.30 -9.34 21.35
C ALA A 197 12.51 -10.13 20.83
N LYS A 198 12.30 -10.99 19.82
CA LYS A 198 13.38 -11.75 19.16
C LYS A 198 14.29 -10.90 18.28
N SER A 199 13.79 -9.78 17.76
CA SER A 199 14.58 -8.92 16.89
C SER A 199 15.52 -8.01 17.70
N PRO A 200 16.84 -8.00 17.45
CA PRO A 200 17.79 -7.13 18.12
C PRO A 200 17.80 -5.69 17.56
N VAL A 201 17.15 -5.45 16.41
CA VAL A 201 17.24 -4.18 15.68
C VAL A 201 16.31 -3.10 16.26
N ASN A 202 15.44 -3.47 17.20
CA ASN A 202 14.41 -2.57 17.72
C ASN A 202 14.96 -1.55 18.73
N ASN A 203 14.24 -0.44 18.94
CA ASN A 203 14.61 0.59 19.90
C ASN A 203 14.59 0.07 21.35
N ASP A 204 15.51 0.56 22.19
CA ASP A 204 15.64 0.14 23.59
C ASP A 204 14.39 0.47 24.42
N ASP A 205 13.72 1.58 24.11
CA ASP A 205 12.49 2.01 24.78
C ASP A 205 11.34 1.02 24.57
N ILE A 206 11.24 0.42 23.37
CA ILE A 206 10.24 -0.63 23.06
C ILE A 206 10.45 -1.83 23.97
N ILE A 207 11.70 -2.29 24.12
CA ILE A 207 12.02 -3.44 24.96
C ILE A 207 11.71 -3.12 26.43
N ARG A 208 11.95 -1.88 26.87
CA ARG A 208 11.60 -1.43 28.23
C ARG A 208 10.10 -1.47 28.46
N ASP A 209 9.31 -0.95 27.53
CA ASP A 209 7.84 -0.97 27.62
C ASP A 209 7.30 -2.41 27.66
N ILE A 210 7.90 -3.32 26.86
CA ILE A 210 7.55 -4.74 26.89
C ILE A 210 7.88 -5.38 28.24
N CYS A 211 8.99 -4.99 28.88
CA CYS A 211 9.39 -5.51 30.20
C CYS A 211 8.47 -5.05 31.34
N VAL A 212 7.84 -3.88 31.20
CA VAL A 212 6.92 -3.32 32.20
C VAL A 212 5.54 -3.96 32.10
N ASN A 213 5.10 -4.35 30.89
CA ASN A 213 3.79 -4.95 30.69
C ASN A 213 3.68 -6.36 31.32
N LYS A 214 2.78 -6.49 32.31
CA LYS A 214 2.55 -7.75 33.02
C LYS A 214 1.83 -8.79 32.19
N GLU A 215 1.09 -8.41 31.16
CA GLU A 215 0.35 -9.34 30.31
C GLU A 215 1.31 -10.14 29.44
N TRP A 216 2.19 -9.46 28.72
CA TRP A 216 3.18 -10.11 27.86
C TRP A 216 4.21 -10.92 28.64
N THR A 217 4.62 -10.43 29.82
CA THR A 217 5.59 -11.15 30.67
C THR A 217 5.02 -12.40 31.32
N LYS A 218 3.70 -12.67 31.29
CA LYS A 218 3.14 -13.99 31.67
C LYS A 218 3.55 -15.08 30.70
N ASN A 219 3.70 -14.75 29.42
CA ASN A 219 4.09 -15.70 28.39
C ASN A 219 5.57 -16.10 28.56
N TYR A 220 5.80 -17.41 28.72
CA TYR A 220 7.14 -17.96 28.92
C TYR A 220 8.09 -17.65 27.75
N GLN A 221 7.59 -17.72 26.51
CA GLN A 221 8.39 -17.50 25.32
C GLN A 221 8.88 -16.06 25.22
N ILE A 222 8.03 -15.09 25.58
CA ILE A 222 8.39 -13.69 25.62
C ILE A 222 9.50 -13.47 26.67
N ARG A 223 9.34 -13.99 27.89
CA ARG A 223 10.40 -13.93 28.92
C ARG A 223 11.73 -14.51 28.43
N LYS A 224 11.68 -15.67 27.77
CA LYS A 224 12.86 -16.33 27.20
C LYS A 224 13.54 -15.45 26.15
N SER A 225 12.79 -14.91 25.20
CA SER A 225 13.31 -14.04 24.14
C SER A 225 13.87 -12.72 24.68
N LEU A 226 13.26 -12.15 25.72
CA LEU A 226 13.77 -10.95 26.38
C LEU A 226 15.13 -11.19 27.06
N VAL A 227 15.35 -12.35 27.68
CA VAL A 227 16.64 -12.69 28.30
C VAL A 227 17.74 -12.87 27.25
N GLU A 228 17.38 -13.34 26.06
CA GLU A 228 18.31 -13.52 24.95
C GLU A 228 18.71 -12.18 24.30
N ASN A 229 17.85 -11.16 24.37
CA ASN A 229 18.09 -9.87 23.75
C ASN A 229 19.04 -8.98 24.58
N ALA A 230 20.10 -8.47 23.95
CA ALA A 230 21.11 -7.63 24.60
C ALA A 230 20.61 -6.25 25.03
N LYS A 231 19.51 -5.76 24.45
CA LYS A 231 18.90 -4.45 24.77
C LYS A 231 17.99 -4.48 26.00
N THR A 232 17.72 -5.68 26.54
CA THR A 232 16.90 -5.82 27.73
C THR A 232 17.65 -5.28 28.95
N PRO A 233 17.05 -4.38 29.75
CA PRO A 233 17.70 -3.88 30.96
C PRO A 233 18.04 -5.02 31.92
N LEU A 234 19.27 -5.02 32.44
CA LEU A 234 19.84 -6.12 33.23
C LEU A 234 18.93 -6.56 34.39
N HIS A 235 18.32 -5.60 35.10
CA HIS A 235 17.44 -5.90 36.24
C HIS A 235 16.22 -6.74 35.83
N HIS A 236 15.58 -6.41 34.71
CA HIS A 236 14.44 -7.19 34.20
C HIS A 236 14.90 -8.56 33.70
N ALA A 237 16.04 -8.63 33.00
CA ALA A 237 16.60 -9.89 32.52
C ALA A 237 16.90 -10.88 33.67
N LEU A 238 17.50 -10.41 34.76
CA LEU A 238 17.77 -11.24 35.95
C LEU A 238 16.48 -11.73 36.61
N ARG A 239 15.46 -10.88 36.69
CA ARG A 239 14.14 -11.26 37.22
C ARG A 239 13.49 -12.35 36.37
N PHE A 240 13.52 -12.22 35.04
CA PHE A 240 12.96 -13.23 34.14
C PHE A 240 13.75 -14.53 34.18
N LEU A 241 15.08 -14.46 34.28
CA LEU A 241 15.98 -15.61 34.38
C LEU A 241 15.61 -16.54 35.55
N ALA A 242 15.26 -15.98 36.71
CA ALA A 242 14.85 -16.76 37.88
C ALA A 242 13.59 -17.61 37.64
N THR A 243 12.71 -17.18 36.72
CA THR A 243 11.45 -17.89 36.39
C THR A 243 11.60 -18.98 35.32
N LEU A 244 12.79 -19.15 34.75
CA LEU A 244 13.00 -20.08 33.64
C LEU A 244 13.23 -21.54 34.09
N THR A 245 13.02 -22.46 33.14
CA THR A 245 13.26 -23.89 33.32
C THR A 245 14.75 -24.22 33.36
N GLU A 246 15.09 -25.35 33.99
CA GLU A 246 16.48 -25.84 34.10
C GLU A 246 17.15 -26.07 32.73
N LYS A 247 16.37 -26.52 31.74
CA LYS A 247 16.85 -26.76 30.37
C LYS A 247 17.32 -25.45 29.71
N ASP A 248 16.50 -24.41 29.81
CA ASP A 248 16.84 -23.11 29.22
C ASP A 248 17.98 -22.41 29.97
N LEU A 249 18.04 -22.55 31.30
CA LEU A 249 19.18 -22.06 32.09
C LEU A 249 20.51 -22.70 31.66
N ALA A 250 20.51 -23.99 31.32
CA ALA A 250 21.69 -24.69 30.80
C ALA A 250 22.11 -24.16 29.42
N THR A 251 21.16 -23.81 28.56
CA THR A 251 21.41 -23.17 27.26
C THR A 251 22.02 -21.78 27.46
N PHE A 252 21.42 -20.97 28.33
CA PHE A 252 21.88 -19.60 28.61
C PHE A 252 23.23 -19.52 29.33
N ALA A 253 23.56 -20.53 30.12
CA ALA A 253 24.87 -20.67 30.75
C ALA A 253 26.01 -20.90 29.72
N LYS A 254 25.70 -21.47 28.55
CA LYS A 254 26.66 -21.82 27.49
C LYS A 254 26.68 -20.82 26.34
N SER A 255 25.57 -20.13 26.09
CA SER A 255 25.44 -19.20 24.97
C SER A 255 26.35 -17.98 25.12
N LYS A 256 27.05 -17.61 24.04
CA LYS A 256 27.87 -16.39 23.96
C LYS A 256 27.07 -15.16 23.51
N ASN A 257 25.84 -15.35 23.04
CA ASN A 257 24.97 -14.29 22.51
C ASN A 257 24.36 -13.40 23.61
N ILE A 258 24.61 -13.71 24.88
CA ILE A 258 23.98 -13.08 26.03
C ILE A 258 25.05 -12.41 26.88
N SER A 259 24.67 -11.34 27.59
CA SER A 259 25.55 -10.67 28.56
C SER A 259 26.21 -11.67 29.54
N SER A 260 27.52 -11.50 29.75
CA SER A 260 28.34 -12.35 30.61
C SER A 260 27.81 -12.43 32.05
N VAL A 261 27.18 -11.37 32.53
CA VAL A 261 26.55 -11.29 33.86
C VAL A 261 25.36 -12.25 33.94
N ILE A 262 24.50 -12.26 32.92
CA ILE A 262 23.33 -13.14 32.85
C ILE A 262 23.78 -14.61 32.74
N ALA A 263 24.79 -14.89 31.91
CA ALA A 263 25.34 -16.25 31.78
C ALA A 263 25.93 -16.77 33.11
N THR A 264 26.59 -15.90 33.88
CA THR A 264 27.13 -16.25 35.20
C THR A 264 26.02 -16.49 36.23
N GLN A 265 24.98 -15.67 36.22
CA GLN A 265 23.82 -15.87 37.08
C GLN A 265 23.03 -17.14 36.70
N ALA A 266 22.91 -17.46 35.41
CA ALA A 266 22.27 -18.67 34.94
C ALA A 266 23.00 -19.93 35.46
N ARG A 267 24.34 -19.93 35.43
CA ARG A 267 25.16 -20.99 36.02
C ARG A 267 24.91 -21.15 37.52
N ARG A 268 24.86 -20.05 38.27
CA ARG A 268 24.58 -20.05 39.71
C ARG A 268 23.20 -20.63 40.02
N LEU A 269 22.17 -20.19 39.32
CA LEU A 269 20.80 -20.68 39.50
C LEU A 269 20.66 -22.17 39.15
N LEU A 270 21.34 -22.63 38.10
CA LEU A 270 21.37 -24.05 37.72
C LEU A 270 22.00 -24.91 38.82
N LEU A 271 23.12 -24.46 39.40
CA LEU A 271 23.77 -25.16 40.53
C LEU A 271 22.87 -25.20 41.77
N ASN A 272 22.15 -24.11 42.08
CA ASN A 272 21.22 -24.09 43.21
C ASN A 272 20.06 -25.08 43.01
N LYS A 273 19.41 -25.07 41.84
CA LYS A 273 18.33 -26.01 41.54
C LYS A 273 18.77 -27.49 41.56
N LYS A 274 20.02 -27.77 41.21
CA LYS A 274 20.60 -29.12 41.31
C LYS A 274 20.90 -29.56 42.75
N LYS A 275 21.12 -28.63 43.67
CA LYS A 275 21.36 -28.92 45.09
C LYS A 275 20.06 -29.13 45.88
N GLU A 276 18.96 -28.55 45.40
CA GLU A 276 17.63 -28.66 46.01
C GLU A 276 16.85 -29.93 45.59
N LYS A 277 17.34 -30.66 44.58
CA LYS A 277 16.84 -31.98 44.17
C LYS A 277 17.69 -33.09 44.78
#